data_AF-A0A924YIF5-F1
#
_entry.id   AF-A0A924YIF5-F1
#
_cell.length_a   1.000
_cell.length_b   1.000
_cell.length_c   1.000
_cell.angle_alpha   90.00
_cell.angle_beta   90.00
_cell.angle_gamma   90.00
#
_symmetry.space_group_name_H-M   'P 1'
#
loop_
_entity.id
_entity.type
_entity.pdbx_description
1 polymer ?
#
loop_
_entity_poly.entity_id
_entity_poly.type
_entity_poly.pdbx_seq_one_letter_code
_entity_poly.pdbx_strand_id
1 'polypeptide(L)' 'STLRAELTDLQRFVTRQAACTALFEFIEVFYNRQRLHSALGYRSPVDIEAAHSS' A
#
# COMPACT_ATOMS: atom_id res chain seq x y z
N SER A 1 10.40 -3.64 0.30
CA SER A 1 10.03 -2.87 1.50
C SER A 1 8.80 -3.46 2.14
N THR A 2 8.84 -3.70 3.46
CA THR A 2 7.69 -4.16 4.24
C THR A 2 6.95 -2.93 4.75
N LEU A 3 5.63 -2.91 4.55
CA LEU A 3 4.67 -1.89 5.01
C LEU A 3 4.94 -1.43 6.46
N ARG A 4 5.34 -2.40 7.29
CA ARG A 4 5.70 -2.19 8.69
C ARG A 4 6.90 -1.26 8.86
N ALA A 5 7.94 -1.34 8.02
CA ALA A 5 9.11 -0.48 8.15
C ALA A 5 8.77 0.99 7.81
N GLU A 6 8.01 1.23 6.75
CA GLU A 6 7.66 2.59 6.32
C GLU A 6 6.63 3.27 7.23
N LEU A 7 5.69 2.53 7.82
CA LEU A 7 4.69 3.07 8.76
C LEU A 7 5.18 3.17 10.21
N THR A 8 6.13 2.31 10.64
CA THR A 8 6.59 2.32 12.04
C THR A 8 7.70 3.36 12.28
N ASP A 9 8.48 3.71 11.26
CA ASP A 9 9.57 4.68 11.40
C ASP A 9 9.08 6.14 11.42
N LEU A 10 7.89 6.42 10.88
CA LEU A 10 7.46 7.81 10.64
C LEU A 10 6.48 8.41 11.66
N GLN A 11 5.65 7.66 12.39
CA GLN A 11 4.73 8.27 13.36
C GLN A 11 4.34 7.38 14.54
N ARG A 12 4.49 7.90 15.77
CA ARG A 12 3.66 7.44 16.89
C ARG A 12 2.23 7.92 16.64
N PHE A 13 1.37 7.01 16.20
CA PHE A 13 -0.06 7.29 16.13
C PHE A 13 -0.61 7.49 17.54
N VAL A 14 -1.12 8.69 17.81
CA VAL A 14 -1.71 9.06 19.11
C VAL A 14 -2.97 8.26 19.38
N THR A 15 -3.68 7.83 18.34
CA THR A 15 -4.91 7.03 18.46
C THR A 15 -4.92 5.87 17.47
N ARG A 16 -5.62 4.79 17.85
CA ARG A 16 -5.89 3.65 16.95
C ARG A 16 -6.61 4.08 15.68
N GLN A 17 -7.52 5.05 15.77
CA GLN A 17 -8.26 5.58 14.62
C GLN A 17 -7.30 6.22 13.60
N ALA A 18 -6.36 7.04 14.06
CA ALA A 18 -5.37 7.67 13.18
C ALA A 18 -4.45 6.64 12.50
N ALA A 19 -4.04 5.60 13.23
CA ALA A 19 -3.28 4.49 12.65
C ALA A 19 -4.08 3.75 11.57
N CYS A 20 -5.36 3.48 11.81
CA CYS A 20 -6.23 2.84 10.82
C CYS A 20 -6.42 3.70 9.57
N THR A 21 -6.59 5.02 9.72
CA THR A 21 -6.72 5.93 8.57
C THR A 21 -5.43 6.00 7.76
N ALA A 22 -4.28 6.16 8.41
CA ALA A 22 -2.99 6.19 7.72
C ALA A 22 -2.68 4.85 7.03
N LEU A 23 -3.03 3.73 7.66
CA LEU A 23 -2.91 2.41 7.06
C LEU A 23 -3.81 2.25 5.84
N PHE A 24 -5.06 2.72 5.92
CA PHE A 24 -6.00 2.66 4.81
C PHE A 24 -5.51 3.48 3.63
N GLU A 25 -5.08 4.72 3.86
CA GLU A 25 -4.51 5.59 2.84
C GLU A 25 -3.26 4.97 2.20
N PHE A 26 -2.37 4.40 3.02
CA PHE A 26 -1.19 3.71 2.52
C PHE A 26 -1.56 2.53 1.62
N ILE A 27 -2.53 1.68 2.02
CA ILE A 27 -2.93 0.51 1.24
C ILE A 27 -3.60 0.94 -0.08
N GLU A 28 -4.56 1.86 -0.02
CA GLU A 28 -5.36 2.26 -1.18
C GLU A 28 -4.59 3.12 -2.17
N VAL A 29 -3.84 4.11 -1.68
CA VAL A 29 -3.22 5.13 -2.54
C VAL A 29 -1.82 4.74 -2.96
N PHE A 30 -1.04 4.14 -2.06
CA PHE A 30 0.35 3.82 -2.33
C PHE A 30 0.54 2.36 -2.73
N TYR A 31 0.07 1.41 -1.92
CA TYR A 31 0.30 -0.01 -2.15
C TYR A 31 -0.44 -0.52 -3.40
N ASN A 32 -1.75 -0.33 -3.48
CA ASN A 32 -2.57 -0.90 -4.56
C ASN A 32 -2.34 -0.20 -5.90
N ARG A 33 -2.03 1.11 -5.89
CA ARG A 33 -1.99 1.94 -7.10
C ARG A 33 -0.60 2.27 -7.60
N GLN A 34 0.40 2.39 -6.73
CA GLN A 34 1.71 2.93 -7.10
C GLN A 34 2.85 1.94 -6.89
N ARG A 35 2.68 0.98 -5.99
CA ARG A 35 3.74 0.05 -5.64
C ARG A 35 3.97 -0.95 -6.76
N LEU A 36 5.15 -0.87 -7.38
CA LEU A 36 5.59 -1.84 -8.37
C LEU A 36 6.20 -3.06 -7.68
N HIS A 37 5.71 -4.24 -8.06
CA HIS A 37 6.21 -5.50 -7.55
C HIS A 37 6.98 -6.24 -8.64
N SER A 38 8.24 -6.60 -8.38
CA SER A 38 9.05 -7.41 -9.31
C SER A 38 8.40 -8.77 -9.60
N ALA A 39 7.74 -9.37 -8.61
CA ALA A 39 6.96 -10.60 -8.77
C ALA A 39 5.73 -10.45 -9.67
N LEU A 40 5.20 -9.23 -9.83
CA LEU A 40 4.09 -8.90 -10.73
C LEU A 40 4.59 -8.30 -12.07
N GLY A 41 5.88 -8.46 -12.38
CA GLY A 41 6.47 -7.91 -13.60
C GLY A 41 6.60 -6.38 -13.60
N TYR A 42 6.86 -5.79 -12.43
CA TYR A 42 6.90 -4.33 -12.21
C TYR A 42 5.58 -3.63 -12.54
N ARG A 43 4.48 -4.27 -12.16
CA ARG A 43 3.13 -3.70 -12.26
C ARG A 43 2.55 -3.49 -10.87
N SER A 44 1.64 -2.53 -10.77
CA SER A 44 0.87 -2.33 -9.54
C SER A 44 -0.25 -3.39 -9.44
N PRO A 45 -0.74 -3.68 -8.22
CA PRO A 45 -1.88 -4.58 -8.04
C PRO A 45 -3.10 -4.19 -8.89
N VAL A 46 -3.42 -2.89 -8.99
CA VAL A 46 -4.54 -2.43 -9.82
C VAL A 46 -4.34 -2.70 -11.32
N ASP A 47 -3.10 -2.60 -11.82
CA ASP A 47 -2.81 -2.91 -13.23
C ASP A 47 -3.00 -4.41 -13.52
N ILE A 48 -2.71 -5.25 -12.55
CA ILE A 48 -2.93 -6.70 -12.63
C ILE A 48 -4.44 -6.98 -12.65
N GLU A 49 -5.22 -6.43 -11.71
CA GLU A 49 -6.68 -6.62 -11.70
C GLU A 49 -7.36 -6.10 -12.97
N ALA A 50 -6.91 -4.95 -13.50
CA ALA A 50 -7.39 -4.40 -14.76
C ALA A 50 -7.09 -5.34 -15.95
N ALA A 51 -5.91 -5.97 -15.98
CA ALA A 51 -5.53 -6.93 -17.01
C ALA A 51 -6.27 -8.28 -16.91
N HIS A 52 -6.70 -8.69 -15.72
CA HIS A 52 -7.48 -9.92 -15.50
C HIS A 52 -8.98 -9.76 -15.74
N SER A 53 -9.47 -8.53 -15.90
CA SER A 53 -10.88 -8.22 -16.14
C SER A 53 -11.29 -8.30 -17.63
N SER A 54 -10.49 -8.99 -18.47
CA SER A 54 -10.73 -9.21 -19.91
C SER A 54 -11.09 -10.65 -20.23
#